data_AF-A0A957VDU0-F1
#
_entry.id   AF-A0A957VDU0-F1
#
_cell.length_a   1.000
_cell.length_b   1.000
_cell.length_c   1.000
_cell.angle_alpha   90.00
_cell.angle_beta   90.00
_cell.angle_gamma   90.00
#
_symmetry.space_group_name_H-M   'P 1'
#
loop_
_entity.id
_entity.type
_entity.pdbx_description
1 polymer ?
#
loop_
_entity_poly.entity_id
_entity_poly.type
_entity_poly.pdbx_seq_one_letter_code
_entity_poly.pdbx_strand_id
1 'polypeptide(L)'
;DLQTLHTVFTIWLQNKSRPDMAKTLEHLQAMTPPAPAGLFFDLFERCSRFEQQEMGEAILAFVAEKYAADVEAMVAVASRYGDLEQEQKALSILRRVLKDQPNHIEANIQLGLTYFYLEQTRLAKRHWDKATELARQANDQITLHRIKLMTDELLYGKRPPQNPSEVLRNLPPQVLEQMLKDAPPEIAEMLRNVPPDLLDLFGGLGDFDDDDDEIFDFDDFFK
;
A
#
# COMPACT_ATOMS: atom_id res chain seq x y z
N ASP A 1 -1.75 4.19 28.25
CA ASP A 1 -2.60 3.66 27.15
C ASP A 1 -1.86 3.80 25.82
N LEU A 2 -2.42 3.27 24.73
CA LEU A 2 -1.80 3.28 23.40
C LEU A 2 -1.48 4.71 22.92
N GLN A 3 -2.38 5.65 23.20
CA GLN A 3 -2.22 7.05 22.82
C GLN A 3 -1.03 7.70 23.54
N THR A 4 -0.88 7.45 24.84
CA THR A 4 0.28 7.89 25.61
C THR A 4 1.58 7.34 25.03
N LEU A 5 1.59 6.07 24.62
CA LEU A 5 2.76 5.46 24.00
C LEU A 5 3.12 6.15 22.67
N HIS A 6 2.13 6.39 21.81
CA HIS A 6 2.35 7.11 20.55
C HIS A 6 2.92 8.51 20.79
N THR A 7 2.36 9.27 21.74
CA THR A 7 2.84 10.62 22.07
C THR A 7 4.29 10.59 22.57
N VAL A 8 4.61 9.70 23.52
CA VAL A 8 5.97 9.55 24.06
C VAL A 8 6.95 9.13 22.96
N PHE A 9 6.56 8.17 22.11
CA PHE A 9 7.41 7.71 21.02
C PHE A 9 7.67 8.82 20.00
N THR A 10 6.65 9.60 19.62
CA THR A 10 6.82 10.76 18.73
C THR A 10 7.74 11.82 19.35
N ILE A 11 7.61 12.11 20.65
CA ILE A 11 8.51 13.04 21.35
C ILE A 11 9.97 12.53 21.31
N TRP A 12 10.19 11.23 21.48
CA TRP A 12 11.54 10.65 21.38
C TRP A 12 12.14 10.83 19.98
N LEU A 13 11.35 10.54 18.94
CA LEU A 13 11.78 10.71 17.54
C LEU A 13 12.12 12.16 17.20
N GLN A 14 11.28 13.12 17.61
CA GLN A 14 11.50 14.56 17.39
C GLN A 14 12.79 15.07 18.04
N ASN A 15 13.10 14.58 19.25
CA ASN A 15 14.28 15.01 19.99
C ASN A 15 15.56 14.23 19.64
N LYS A 16 15.52 13.37 18.60
CA LYS A 16 16.60 12.42 18.24
C LYS A 16 17.11 11.60 19.44
N SER A 17 16.25 11.42 20.45
CA SER A 17 16.56 10.57 21.59
C SER A 17 16.48 9.13 21.12
N ARG A 18 17.52 8.35 21.43
CA ARG A 18 17.58 6.92 21.12
C ARG A 18 17.14 6.15 22.35
N PRO A 19 15.85 5.82 22.52
CA PRO A 19 15.44 4.93 23.59
C PRO A 19 16.13 3.58 23.41
N ASP A 20 16.26 2.82 24.50
CA ASP A 20 16.66 1.42 24.41
C ASP A 20 15.52 0.65 23.73
N MET A 21 15.61 0.54 22.40
CA MET A 21 14.56 -0.03 21.56
C MET A 21 14.27 -1.48 21.97
N ALA A 22 15.29 -2.26 22.30
CA ALA A 22 15.10 -3.64 22.75
C ALA A 22 14.23 -3.69 24.01
N LYS A 23 14.55 -2.90 25.04
CA LYS A 23 13.73 -2.85 26.26
C LYS A 23 12.32 -2.32 26.00
N THR A 24 12.18 -1.31 25.14
CA THR A 24 10.89 -0.71 24.81
C THR A 24 9.97 -1.72 24.13
N LEU A 25 10.48 -2.45 23.14
CA LEU A 25 9.72 -3.45 22.38
C LEU A 25 9.35 -4.66 23.26
N GLU A 26 10.28 -5.14 24.09
CA GLU A 26 10.00 -6.21 25.06
C GLU A 26 8.93 -5.80 26.08
N HIS A 27 8.98 -4.56 26.58
CA HIS A 27 7.93 -4.06 27.48
C HIS A 27 6.56 -4.00 26.80
N LEU A 28 6.51 -3.54 25.56
CA LEU A 28 5.29 -3.50 24.75
C LEU A 28 4.70 -4.89 24.50
N GLN A 29 5.54 -5.86 24.17
CA GLN A 29 5.10 -7.25 23.98
C GLN A 29 4.60 -7.88 25.28
N ALA A 30 5.21 -7.53 26.42
CA ALA A 30 4.82 -8.05 27.74
C ALA A 30 3.53 -7.44 28.30
N MET A 31 2.92 -6.45 27.62
CA MET A 31 1.61 -5.92 28.03
C MET A 31 0.54 -7.02 28.04
N THR A 32 -0.53 -6.82 28.81
CA THR A 32 -1.67 -7.75 28.86
C THR A 32 -2.94 -7.03 28.42
N PRO A 33 -3.53 -7.37 27.26
CA PRO A 33 -3.04 -8.35 26.29
C PRO A 33 -1.72 -7.92 25.59
N PRO A 34 -0.93 -8.87 25.05
CA PRO A 34 0.27 -8.56 24.30
C PRO A 34 -0.03 -7.61 23.15
N ALA A 35 0.89 -6.69 22.87
CA ALA A 35 0.75 -5.78 21.75
C ALA A 35 0.53 -6.56 20.43
N PRO A 36 -0.46 -6.19 19.60
CA PRO A 36 -0.61 -6.80 18.28
C PRO A 36 0.53 -6.35 17.34
N ALA A 37 0.85 -7.16 16.33
CA ALA A 37 1.83 -6.80 15.30
C ALA A 37 1.55 -5.42 14.67
N GLY A 38 0.27 -5.09 14.49
CA GLY A 38 -0.20 -3.78 13.99
C GLY A 38 0.42 -2.58 14.72
N LEU A 39 0.52 -2.64 16.05
CA LEU A 39 1.13 -1.55 16.84
C LEU A 39 2.59 -1.32 16.44
N PHE A 40 3.35 -2.39 16.21
CA PHE A 40 4.74 -2.28 15.81
C PHE A 40 4.88 -1.69 14.41
N PHE A 41 3.98 -2.02 13.49
CA PHE A 41 3.96 -1.38 12.18
C PHE A 41 3.64 0.12 12.28
N ASP A 42 2.71 0.53 13.15
CA ASP A 42 2.45 1.95 13.39
C ASP A 42 3.69 2.69 13.94
N LEU A 43 4.49 2.03 14.78
CA LEU A 43 5.77 2.57 15.25
C LEU A 43 6.80 2.65 14.12
N PHE A 44 6.86 1.63 13.26
CA PHE A 44 7.72 1.62 12.08
C PHE A 44 7.41 2.81 11.15
N GLU A 45 6.14 3.03 10.80
CA GLU A 45 5.73 4.13 9.91
C GLU A 45 6.16 5.50 10.49
N ARG A 46 6.08 5.67 11.81
CA ARG A 46 6.59 6.87 12.48
C ARG A 46 8.10 6.97 12.38
N CYS A 47 8.84 5.89 12.63
CA CYS A 47 10.29 5.88 12.43
C CYS A 47 10.68 6.29 11.01
N SER A 48 9.96 5.77 9.99
CA SER A 48 10.17 6.14 8.59
C SER A 48 9.93 7.64 8.34
N ARG A 49 8.83 8.20 8.86
CA ARG A 49 8.52 9.65 8.75
C ARG A 49 9.57 10.57 9.36
N PHE A 50 10.25 10.12 10.42
CA PHE A 50 11.31 10.88 11.09
C PHE A 50 12.73 10.47 10.64
N GLU A 51 12.85 9.72 9.54
CA GLU A 51 14.13 9.24 8.97
C GLU A 51 14.99 8.43 9.97
N GLN A 52 14.34 7.74 10.91
CA GLN A 52 14.99 6.92 11.94
C GLN A 52 15.11 5.46 11.48
N GLN A 53 15.82 5.23 10.38
CA GLN A 53 15.92 3.92 9.74
C GLN A 53 16.41 2.81 10.68
N GLU A 54 17.44 3.06 11.51
CA GLU A 54 17.96 2.07 12.47
C GLU A 54 16.88 1.59 13.46
N MET A 55 16.00 2.49 13.91
CA MET A 55 14.89 2.13 14.80
C MET A 55 13.80 1.35 14.06
N GLY A 56 13.48 1.77 12.83
CA GLY A 56 12.54 1.06 11.97
C GLY A 56 12.98 -0.39 11.72
N GLU A 57 14.26 -0.60 11.41
CA GLU A 57 14.82 -1.94 11.22
C GLU A 57 14.76 -2.80 12.48
N ALA A 58 15.04 -2.20 13.64
CA ALA A 58 14.95 -2.91 14.92
C ALA A 58 13.51 -3.38 15.21
N ILE A 59 12.51 -2.56 14.86
CA ILE A 59 11.10 -2.91 14.97
C ILE A 59 10.77 -4.10 14.04
N LEU A 60 11.19 -4.04 12.77
CA LEU A 60 10.92 -5.12 11.81
C LEU A 60 11.58 -6.44 12.24
N ALA A 61 12.82 -6.38 12.74
CA ALA A 61 13.52 -7.56 13.25
C ALA A 61 12.79 -8.17 14.46
N PHE A 62 12.30 -7.32 15.37
CA PHE A 62 11.51 -7.74 16.51
C PHE A 62 10.21 -8.44 16.08
N VAL A 63 9.47 -7.84 15.13
CA VAL A 63 8.23 -8.45 14.62
C VAL A 63 8.52 -9.79 13.94
N ALA A 64 9.58 -9.87 13.13
CA ALA A 64 9.98 -11.10 12.45
C ALA A 64 10.33 -12.25 13.41
N GLU A 65 10.84 -11.94 14.61
CA GLU A 65 11.17 -12.91 15.65
C GLU A 65 9.92 -13.33 16.44
N LYS A 66 9.19 -12.36 17.00
CA LYS A 66 8.13 -12.64 17.97
C LYS A 66 6.81 -13.07 17.32
N TYR A 67 6.58 -12.67 16.07
CA TYR A 67 5.37 -12.95 15.30
C TYR A 67 5.68 -13.86 14.10
N ALA A 68 6.74 -14.67 14.19
CA ALA A 68 7.20 -15.54 13.09
C ALA A 68 6.15 -16.52 12.55
N ALA A 69 5.15 -16.86 13.37
CA ALA A 69 4.04 -17.76 13.02
C ALA A 69 2.82 -17.05 12.41
N ASP A 70 2.74 -15.72 12.53
CA ASP A 70 1.69 -14.91 11.93
C ASP A 70 2.07 -14.59 10.49
N VAL A 71 1.39 -15.23 9.55
CA VAL A 71 1.73 -15.13 8.13
C VAL A 71 1.48 -13.72 7.59
N GLU A 72 0.39 -13.07 7.99
CA GLU A 72 0.09 -11.71 7.54
C GLU A 72 1.13 -10.72 8.09
N ALA A 73 1.54 -10.89 9.35
CA ALA A 73 2.62 -10.09 9.92
C ALA A 73 3.95 -10.32 9.18
N MET A 74 4.29 -11.56 8.84
CA MET A 74 5.52 -11.86 8.09
C MET A 74 5.50 -11.28 6.66
N VAL A 75 4.35 -11.29 5.99
CA VAL A 75 4.19 -10.65 4.67
C VAL A 75 4.35 -9.13 4.79
N ALA A 76 3.75 -8.51 5.80
CA ALA A 76 3.91 -7.08 6.07
C ALA A 76 5.38 -6.71 6.38
N VAL A 77 6.07 -7.48 7.22
CA VAL A 77 7.51 -7.27 7.49
C VAL A 77 8.32 -7.34 6.20
N ALA A 78 8.05 -8.31 5.32
CA ALA A 78 8.75 -8.42 4.05
C ALA A 78 8.49 -7.23 3.12
N SER A 79 7.24 -6.74 3.06
CA SER A 79 6.90 -5.52 2.34
C SER A 79 7.72 -4.34 2.86
N ARG A 80 7.81 -4.15 4.19
CA ARG A 80 8.58 -3.06 4.80
C ARG A 80 10.09 -3.20 4.59
N TYR A 81 10.62 -4.42 4.55
CA TYR A 81 12.00 -4.59 4.10
C TYR A 81 12.20 -4.24 2.63
N GLY A 82 11.19 -4.44 1.78
CA GLY A 82 11.19 -3.93 0.41
C GLY A 82 11.23 -2.40 0.36
N ASP A 83 10.40 -1.74 1.18
CA ASP A 83 10.37 -0.27 1.29
C ASP A 83 11.72 0.32 1.77
N LEU A 84 12.50 -0.46 2.52
CA LEU A 84 13.85 -0.11 2.98
C LEU A 84 14.98 -0.56 2.03
N GLU A 85 14.67 -0.99 0.80
CA GLU A 85 15.64 -1.51 -0.18
C GLU A 85 16.49 -2.70 0.38
N GLN A 86 15.85 -3.54 1.20
CA GLN A 86 16.45 -4.74 1.80
C GLN A 86 15.83 -5.99 1.18
N GLU A 87 15.93 -6.10 -0.14
CA GLU A 87 15.27 -7.13 -0.93
C GLU A 87 15.68 -8.53 -0.49
N GLN A 88 16.93 -8.75 -0.05
CA GLN A 88 17.38 -10.07 0.39
C GLN A 88 16.68 -10.53 1.68
N LYS A 89 16.37 -9.60 2.61
CA LYS A 89 15.60 -9.91 3.82
C LYS A 89 14.15 -10.23 3.45
N ALA A 90 13.53 -9.38 2.62
CA ALA A 90 12.17 -9.61 2.10
C ALA A 90 12.06 -10.97 1.38
N LEU A 91 13.02 -11.28 0.50
CA LEU A 91 13.10 -12.51 -0.28
C LEU A 91 13.14 -13.76 0.62
N SER A 92 13.97 -13.73 1.66
CA SER A 92 14.10 -14.83 2.62
C SER A 92 12.77 -15.13 3.31
N ILE A 93 12.11 -14.07 3.80
CA ILE A 93 10.83 -14.17 4.49
C ILE A 93 9.73 -14.69 3.56
N LEU A 94 9.58 -14.08 2.38
CA LEU A 94 8.50 -14.41 1.44
C LEU A 94 8.63 -15.83 0.89
N ARG A 95 9.87 -16.31 0.67
CA ARG A 95 10.10 -17.72 0.31
C ARG A 95 9.67 -18.68 1.41
N ARG A 96 9.86 -18.32 2.69
CA ARG A 96 9.37 -19.12 3.82
C ARG A 96 7.84 -19.13 3.85
N VAL A 97 7.22 -17.95 3.76
CA VAL A 97 5.75 -17.81 3.71
C VAL A 97 5.15 -18.66 2.60
N LEU A 98 5.68 -18.55 1.38
CA LEU A 98 5.14 -19.27 0.21
C LEU A 98 5.53 -20.76 0.17
N LYS A 99 6.49 -21.21 0.98
CA LYS A 99 6.74 -22.63 1.19
C LYS A 99 5.60 -23.28 1.96
N ASP A 100 5.08 -22.57 2.97
CA ASP A 100 4.01 -23.07 3.84
C ASP A 100 2.62 -22.77 3.25
N GLN A 101 2.47 -21.60 2.61
CA GLN A 101 1.24 -21.15 1.97
C GLN A 101 1.48 -20.75 0.51
N PRO A 102 1.62 -21.71 -0.42
CA PRO A 102 1.99 -21.44 -1.82
C PRO A 102 0.97 -20.58 -2.58
N ASN A 103 -0.28 -20.57 -2.13
CA ASN A 103 -1.39 -19.84 -2.75
C ASN A 103 -1.71 -18.52 -2.04
N HIS A 104 -0.82 -18.01 -1.19
CA HIS A 104 -1.02 -16.71 -0.56
C HIS A 104 -0.87 -15.58 -1.59
N ILE A 105 -1.93 -14.81 -1.80
CA ILE A 105 -1.99 -13.81 -2.87
C ILE A 105 -0.97 -12.69 -2.61
N GLU A 106 -1.05 -12.04 -1.44
CA GLU A 106 -0.17 -10.91 -1.12
C GLU A 106 1.30 -11.31 -1.08
N ALA A 107 1.66 -12.46 -0.49
CA ALA A 107 3.03 -12.95 -0.52
C ALA A 107 3.57 -13.17 -1.94
N ASN A 108 2.74 -13.63 -2.89
CA ASN A 108 3.14 -13.72 -4.31
C ASN A 108 3.33 -12.33 -4.93
N ILE A 109 2.48 -11.35 -4.59
CA ILE A 109 2.65 -9.96 -5.06
C ILE A 109 3.98 -9.39 -4.57
N GLN A 110 4.23 -9.47 -3.26
CA GLN A 110 5.43 -8.95 -2.60
C GLN A 110 6.70 -9.66 -3.08
N LEU A 111 6.64 -10.97 -3.32
CA LEU A 111 7.77 -11.71 -3.86
C LEU A 111 8.05 -11.31 -5.32
N GLY A 112 7.00 -11.02 -6.08
CA GLY A 112 7.13 -10.46 -7.42
C GLY A 112 7.84 -9.11 -7.42
N LEU A 113 7.42 -8.20 -6.53
CA LEU A 113 8.07 -6.90 -6.32
C LEU A 113 9.53 -7.05 -5.91
N THR A 114 9.82 -7.91 -4.94
CA THR A 114 11.18 -8.16 -4.46
C THR A 114 12.08 -8.68 -5.60
N TYR A 115 11.60 -9.61 -6.43
CA TYR A 115 12.37 -10.05 -7.59
C TYR A 115 12.54 -8.96 -8.65
N PHE A 116 11.57 -8.07 -8.81
CA PHE A 116 11.67 -6.97 -9.77
C PHE A 116 12.80 -6.00 -9.38
N TYR A 117 12.85 -5.58 -8.12
CA TYR A 117 13.93 -4.72 -7.60
C TYR A 117 15.30 -5.43 -7.60
N LEU A 118 15.32 -6.76 -7.51
CA LEU A 118 16.53 -7.57 -7.73
C LEU A 118 16.88 -7.81 -9.22
N GLU A 119 16.26 -7.07 -10.14
CA GLU A 119 16.42 -7.18 -11.61
C GLU A 119 16.08 -8.57 -12.19
N GLN A 120 15.36 -9.40 -11.44
CA GLN A 120 14.92 -10.74 -11.83
C GLN A 120 13.50 -10.70 -12.42
N THR A 121 13.31 -9.87 -13.44
CA THR A 121 11.99 -9.56 -14.04
C THR A 121 11.20 -10.80 -14.46
N ARG A 122 11.87 -11.86 -14.94
CA ARG A 122 11.19 -13.11 -15.31
C ARG A 122 10.54 -13.81 -14.11
N LEU A 123 11.23 -13.81 -12.96
CA LEU A 123 10.70 -14.38 -11.72
C LEU A 123 9.61 -13.49 -11.14
N ALA A 124 9.79 -12.16 -11.21
CA ALA A 124 8.77 -11.19 -10.81
C ALA A 124 7.44 -11.46 -11.51
N LYS A 125 7.47 -11.52 -12.85
CA LYS A 125 6.29 -11.80 -13.68
C LYS A 125 5.62 -13.13 -13.31
N ARG A 126 6.40 -14.19 -13.09
CA ARG A 126 5.85 -15.50 -12.70
C ARG A 126 5.03 -15.43 -11.40
N HIS A 127 5.50 -14.67 -10.41
CA HIS A 127 4.79 -14.52 -9.14
C HIS A 127 3.56 -13.61 -9.27
N TRP A 128 3.64 -12.53 -10.06
CA TRP A 128 2.47 -11.69 -10.35
C TRP A 128 1.40 -12.41 -11.18
N ASP A 129 1.79 -13.23 -12.16
CA ASP A 129 0.88 -14.08 -12.92
C ASP A 129 0.17 -15.07 -11.98
N LYS A 130 0.90 -15.64 -11.01
CA LYS A 130 0.31 -16.52 -9.99
C LYS A 130 -0.67 -15.79 -9.08
N ALA A 131 -0.31 -14.62 -8.57
CA ALA A 131 -1.20 -13.79 -7.76
C ALA A 131 -2.47 -13.39 -8.54
N THR A 132 -2.33 -13.07 -9.82
CA THR A 132 -3.46 -12.75 -10.73
C THR A 132 -4.39 -13.94 -10.92
N GLU A 133 -3.84 -15.15 -11.12
CA GLU A 133 -4.63 -16.38 -11.22
C GLU A 133 -5.44 -16.61 -9.94
N LEU A 134 -4.80 -16.50 -8.78
CA LEU A 134 -5.42 -16.72 -7.48
C LEU A 134 -6.49 -15.66 -7.17
N ALA A 135 -6.23 -14.39 -7.44
CA ALA A 135 -7.20 -13.31 -7.27
C ALA A 135 -8.43 -13.49 -8.18
N ARG A 136 -8.23 -13.97 -9.42
CA ARG A 136 -9.35 -14.32 -10.32
C ARG A 136 -10.17 -15.48 -9.77
N GLN A 137 -9.54 -16.52 -9.23
CA GLN A 137 -10.24 -17.64 -8.61
C GLN A 137 -11.04 -17.21 -7.39
N ALA A 138 -10.53 -16.25 -6.62
CA ALA A 138 -11.21 -15.65 -5.46
C ALA A 138 -12.28 -14.60 -5.85
N ASN A 139 -12.41 -14.27 -7.14
CA ASN A 139 -13.22 -13.14 -7.64
C ASN A 139 -12.88 -11.79 -6.98
N ASP A 140 -11.62 -11.59 -6.61
CA ASP A 140 -11.11 -10.37 -5.99
C ASP A 140 -10.70 -9.36 -7.07
N GLN A 141 -11.67 -8.56 -7.51
CA GLN A 141 -11.47 -7.54 -8.54
C GLN A 141 -10.56 -6.40 -8.09
N ILE A 142 -10.52 -6.10 -6.78
CA ILE A 142 -9.68 -5.04 -6.22
C ILE A 142 -8.21 -5.43 -6.36
N THR A 143 -7.86 -6.65 -5.96
CA THR A 143 -6.48 -7.13 -6.07
C THR A 143 -6.06 -7.32 -7.53
N LEU A 144 -6.95 -7.80 -8.40
CA LEU A 144 -6.68 -7.88 -9.84
C LEU A 144 -6.34 -6.51 -10.44
N HIS A 145 -7.11 -5.48 -10.08
CA HIS A 145 -6.86 -4.13 -10.53
C HIS A 145 -5.52 -3.61 -10.00
N ARG A 146 -5.23 -3.81 -8.70
CA ARG A 146 -3.97 -3.40 -8.08
C ARG A 146 -2.75 -4.02 -8.74
N ILE A 147 -2.75 -5.35 -8.96
CA ILE A 147 -1.64 -6.03 -9.64
C ILE A 147 -1.45 -5.46 -11.04
N LYS A 148 -2.54 -5.26 -11.80
CA LYS A 148 -2.46 -4.72 -13.16
C LYS A 148 -1.79 -3.35 -13.17
N LEU A 149 -2.27 -2.39 -12.38
CA LEU A 149 -1.71 -1.04 -12.36
C LEU A 149 -0.22 -1.06 -11.99
N MET A 150 0.12 -1.77 -10.92
CA MET A 150 1.50 -1.91 -10.45
C MET A 150 2.39 -2.51 -11.54
N THR A 151 1.99 -3.60 -12.19
CA THR A 151 2.81 -4.22 -13.23
C THR A 151 2.91 -3.38 -14.49
N ASP A 152 1.87 -2.62 -14.85
CA ASP A 152 1.89 -1.73 -16.01
C ASP A 152 2.86 -0.56 -15.81
N GLU A 153 2.88 0.00 -14.59
CA GLU A 153 3.84 1.03 -14.19
C GLU A 153 5.27 0.48 -14.18
N LEU A 154 5.51 -0.62 -13.47
CA LEU A 154 6.86 -1.14 -13.25
C LEU A 154 7.49 -1.74 -14.52
N LEU A 155 6.72 -2.42 -15.37
CA LEU A 155 7.27 -3.10 -16.55
C LEU A 155 7.29 -2.24 -17.82
N TYR A 156 6.36 -1.31 -17.95
CA TYR A 156 6.15 -0.57 -19.19
C TYR A 156 6.22 0.95 -19.02
N GLY A 157 6.43 1.45 -17.79
CA GLY A 157 6.44 2.89 -17.50
C GLY A 157 5.11 3.57 -17.77
N LYS A 158 4.02 2.81 -17.87
CA LYS A 158 2.68 3.32 -18.15
C LYS A 158 1.99 3.59 -16.83
N ARG A 159 1.97 4.85 -16.40
CA ARG A 159 1.04 5.27 -15.35
C ARG A 159 -0.38 5.19 -15.92
N PRO A 160 -1.34 4.56 -15.22
CA PRO A 160 -2.74 4.70 -15.59
C PRO A 160 -3.11 6.19 -15.59
N PRO A 161 -4.01 6.64 -16.48
CA PRO A 161 -4.50 8.00 -16.45
C PRO A 161 -5.07 8.27 -15.06
N GLN A 162 -4.41 9.15 -14.30
CA GLN A 162 -4.83 9.47 -12.93
C GLN A 162 -6.12 10.29 -12.91
N ASN A 163 -6.45 10.89 -14.05
CA ASN A 163 -7.64 11.70 -14.22
C ASN A 163 -8.79 10.86 -14.78
N PRO A 164 -9.92 10.72 -14.05
CA PRO A 164 -11.13 10.07 -14.54
C PRO A 164 -11.60 10.59 -15.91
N SER A 165 -11.34 11.86 -16.24
CA SER A 165 -11.63 12.43 -17.56
C SER A 165 -10.84 11.78 -18.69
N GLU A 166 -9.58 11.43 -18.45
CA GLU A 166 -8.71 10.81 -19.43
C GLU A 166 -9.06 9.34 -19.62
N VAL A 167 -9.52 8.66 -18.56
CA VAL A 167 -10.13 7.33 -18.65
C VAL A 167 -11.38 7.39 -19.54
N LEU A 168 -12.30 8.33 -19.29
CA LEU A 168 -13.54 8.49 -20.08
C LEU A 168 -13.24 8.85 -21.55
N ARG A 169 -12.26 9.71 -21.81
CA ARG A 169 -11.85 10.13 -23.16
C ARG A 169 -11.27 8.99 -24.00
N ASN A 170 -10.64 8.01 -23.34
CA ASN A 170 -10.01 6.87 -23.99
C ASN A 170 -10.90 5.61 -24.05
N LEU A 171 -12.16 5.70 -23.60
CA LEU A 171 -13.09 4.57 -23.72
C LEU A 171 -13.48 4.35 -25.19
N PRO A 172 -13.53 3.09 -25.66
CA PRO A 172 -14.14 2.77 -26.94
C PRO A 172 -15.60 3.28 -26.98
N PRO A 173 -16.06 3.92 -28.07
CA PRO A 173 -17.39 4.54 -28.14
C PRO A 173 -18.54 3.61 -27.73
N GLN A 174 -18.43 2.32 -28.07
CA GLN A 174 -19.42 1.29 -27.76
C GLN A 174 -19.53 1.01 -26.25
N VAL A 175 -18.42 1.10 -25.52
CA VAL A 175 -18.36 0.89 -24.07
C VAL A 175 -18.96 2.10 -23.36
N LEU A 176 -18.64 3.32 -23.81
CA LEU A 176 -19.21 4.55 -23.28
C LEU A 176 -20.73 4.59 -23.48
N GLU A 177 -21.21 4.24 -24.68
CA GLU A 177 -22.65 4.16 -24.97
C GLU A 177 -23.37 3.14 -24.09
N GLN A 178 -22.77 1.98 -23.84
CA GLN A 178 -23.35 0.96 -22.97
C GLN A 178 -23.39 1.44 -21.50
N MET A 179 -22.34 2.08 -21.01
CA MET A 179 -22.30 2.65 -19.66
C MET A 179 -23.35 3.76 -19.47
N LEU A 180 -23.53 4.63 -20.46
CA LEU A 180 -24.55 5.69 -20.44
C LEU A 180 -25.98 5.11 -20.41
N LYS A 181 -26.19 3.95 -21.01
CA LYS A 181 -27.49 3.27 -21.07
C LYS A 181 -27.86 2.59 -19.76
N ASP A 182 -26.85 2.09 -19.04
CA ASP A 182 -27.03 1.36 -17.79
C ASP A 182 -26.96 2.27 -16.54
N ALA A 183 -26.53 3.53 -16.71
CA ALA A 183 -26.41 4.51 -15.65
C ALA A 183 -27.76 5.15 -15.28
N PRO A 184 -27.96 5.53 -14.00
CA PRO A 184 -29.05 6.41 -13.59
C PRO A 184 -29.11 7.69 -14.45
N PRO A 185 -30.31 8.25 -14.69
CA PRO A 185 -30.49 9.42 -15.57
C PRO A 185 -29.57 10.59 -15.20
N GLU A 186 -29.38 10.84 -13.90
CA GLU A 186 -28.55 11.91 -13.38
C GLU A 186 -27.07 11.70 -13.72
N ILE A 187 -26.57 10.47 -13.59
CA ILE A 187 -25.19 10.09 -13.91
C ILE A 187 -24.97 10.11 -15.43
N ALA A 188 -25.94 9.64 -16.21
CA ALA A 188 -25.89 9.67 -17.66
C ALA A 188 -25.94 11.10 -18.22
N GLU A 189 -26.62 12.02 -17.54
CA GLU A 189 -26.63 13.45 -17.89
C GLU A 189 -25.31 14.13 -17.53
N MET A 190 -24.75 13.85 -16.35
CA MET A 190 -23.42 14.31 -15.96
C MET A 190 -22.34 13.86 -16.96
N LEU A 191 -22.31 12.57 -17.31
CA LEU A 191 -21.34 12.02 -18.27
C LEU A 191 -21.51 12.58 -19.70
N ARG A 192 -22.73 12.97 -20.09
CA ARG A 192 -23.00 13.60 -21.39
C ARG A 192 -22.61 15.08 -21.44
N ASN A 193 -22.70 15.78 -20.31
CA ASN A 193 -22.56 17.22 -20.23
C ASN A 193 -21.31 17.68 -19.46
N VAL A 194 -20.30 16.80 -19.23
CA VAL A 194 -19.09 17.20 -18.51
C VAL A 194 -18.45 18.40 -19.22
N PRO A 195 -18.45 19.60 -18.62
CA PRO A 195 -17.87 20.77 -19.27
C PRO A 195 -16.38 20.52 -19.50
N PRO A 196 -15.82 20.95 -20.65
CA PRO A 196 -14.39 20.79 -20.93
C PRO A 196 -13.51 21.27 -19.77
N ASP A 197 -13.93 22.35 -19.12
CA ASP A 197 -13.22 23.03 -18.03
C ASP A 197 -13.29 22.28 -16.68
N LEU A 198 -14.31 21.43 -16.48
CA LEU A 198 -14.43 20.57 -15.31
C LEU A 198 -13.53 19.32 -15.42
N LEU A 199 -13.17 18.91 -16.66
CA LEU A 199 -12.17 17.85 -16.89
C LEU A 199 -10.77 18.28 -16.44
N ASP A 200 -10.49 19.59 -16.51
CA ASP A 200 -9.25 20.21 -16.02
C ASP A 200 -9.28 20.40 -14.50
N LEU A 201 -10.44 20.65 -13.89
CA LEU A 201 -10.58 20.73 -12.42
C LEU A 201 -10.31 19.38 -11.73
N PHE A 202 -10.74 18.26 -12.34
CA PHE A 202 -10.36 16.91 -11.88
C PHE A 202 -8.89 16.54 -12.19
N GLY A 203 -8.24 17.26 -13.11
CA GLY A 203 -6.82 17.11 -13.42
C GLY A 203 -5.89 18.00 -12.58
N GLY A 204 -6.42 19.09 -12.01
CA GLY A 204 -5.69 20.07 -11.21
C GLY A 204 -5.68 19.83 -9.71
N LEU A 205 -6.39 18.81 -9.20
CA LEU A 205 -6.30 18.38 -7.80
C LEU A 205 -5.11 17.45 -7.52
N GLY A 206 -4.21 17.26 -8.50
CA GLY A 206 -3.07 16.35 -8.43
C GLY A 206 -1.73 16.97 -8.00
N ASP A 207 -1.66 18.29 -7.78
CA ASP A 207 -0.48 18.99 -7.26
C ASP A 207 -0.79 19.69 -5.91
N PHE A 208 -1.47 19.00 -5.00
CA PHE A 208 -1.36 19.36 -3.59
C PHE A 208 -0.13 18.66 -3.04
N ASP A 209 0.98 19.41 -3.00
CA ASP A 209 2.10 19.10 -2.12
C ASP A 209 1.53 18.79 -0.72
N ASP A 210 2.00 17.69 -0.13
CA ASP A 210 1.55 17.06 1.13
C ASP A 210 1.71 17.93 2.41
N ASP A 211 1.71 19.26 2.33
CA ASP A 211 2.09 20.14 3.44
C ASP A 211 0.98 21.05 4.00
N ASP A 212 -0.25 21.09 3.46
CA ASP A 212 -1.32 21.94 4.01
C ASP A 212 -2.51 21.15 4.60
N ASP A 213 -2.55 21.09 5.94
CA ASP A 213 -3.67 20.65 6.78
C ASP A 213 -4.90 21.58 6.65
N GLU A 214 -5.62 21.54 5.53
CA GLU A 214 -7.00 22.05 5.47
C GLU A 214 -7.98 20.97 5.02
N ILE A 215 -8.81 20.53 5.98
CA ILE A 215 -9.93 19.63 5.77
C ILE A 215 -10.91 20.29 4.79
N PHE A 216 -10.95 19.77 3.57
CA PHE A 216 -11.92 20.17 2.55
C PHE A 216 -13.32 19.69 2.97
N ASP A 217 -14.18 20.62 3.35
CA ASP A 217 -15.57 20.34 3.73
C ASP A 217 -16.43 20.17 2.47
N PHE A 218 -16.92 18.96 2.23
CA PHE A 218 -17.68 18.58 1.04
C PHE A 218 -19.08 19.23 0.97
N ASP A 219 -19.58 19.80 2.06
CA ASP A 219 -20.95 20.32 2.17
C ASP A 219 -21.17 21.68 1.47
N ASP A 220 -20.11 22.40 1.07
CA ASP A 220 -20.25 23.72 0.41
C ASP A 220 -20.32 23.66 -1.13
N PHE A 221 -20.15 22.50 -1.75
CA PHE A 221 -20.30 22.36 -3.21
C PHE A 221 -21.76 22.22 -3.67
N PHE A 222 -22.69 21.91 -2.75
CA PHE A 222 -24.10 21.63 -3.08
C PHE A 222 -25.11 22.69 -2.61
N LYS A 223 -24.66 23.92 -2.31
CA LYS A 223 -25.56 25.09 -2.11
C LYS A 223 -25.55 26.00 -3.33
#